data_AF-X0UDH9-F1
#
_entry.id   AF-X0UDH9-F1
#
_cell.length_a   1.000
_cell.length_b   1.000
_cell.length_c   1.000
_cell.angle_alpha   90.00
_cell.angle_beta   90.00
_cell.angle_gamma   90.00
#
_symmetry.space_group_name_H-M   'P 1'
#
loop_
_entity.id
_entity.type
_entity.pdbx_description
1 polymer ?
#
loop_
_entity_poly.entity_id
_entity_poly.type
_entity_poly.pdbx_seq_one_letter_code
_entity_poly.pdbx_strand_id
1 'polypeptide(L)'
;TLRFESSVLNGPYAGIKAPASLAGSYTLTLPENDGNANEVLQTDGSGVLSWVSQYNSTNLGTSDLVQTETDRSYTMTSNSQSLSFFSTYTNPVLKVNANPPTVDVFGKIRLGRQAFGPIGYLTLSVDPTIAGLTSYEIQFPGNVPADNQYLANDPGTTGVLAWIDPASKVNFGTPPAPSPSPGAEGDVVWTEDYIYVCTATNTWKRVALAAW
;
A
#
# COMPACT_ATOMS: atom_id res chain seq x y z
N THR A 1 46.39 -28.37 23.45
CA THR A 1 45.64 -27.21 23.95
C THR A 1 46.64 -26.15 24.33
N LEU A 2 46.54 -24.95 23.76
CA LEU A 2 47.28 -23.79 24.28
C LEU A 2 46.60 -23.35 25.58
N ARG A 3 47.35 -23.15 26.65
CA ARG A 3 46.84 -22.80 27.99
C ARG A 3 47.35 -21.43 28.41
N PHE A 4 46.47 -20.63 28.97
CA PHE A 4 46.75 -19.37 29.64
C PHE A 4 46.44 -19.57 31.12
N GLU A 5 47.50 -19.72 31.92
CA GLU A 5 47.39 -19.96 33.35
C GLU A 5 46.87 -18.70 34.06
N SER A 6 46.02 -18.87 35.08
CA SER A 6 45.66 -17.77 35.98
C SER A 6 46.91 -17.27 36.71
N SER A 7 46.93 -15.98 37.03
CA SER A 7 47.97 -15.37 37.87
C SER A 7 47.96 -15.89 39.32
N VAL A 8 46.94 -16.67 39.71
CA VAL A 8 46.88 -17.38 40.98
C VAL A 8 47.63 -18.70 40.86
N LEU A 9 48.54 -18.96 41.80
CA LEU A 9 49.25 -20.23 41.89
C LEU A 9 48.25 -21.40 42.04
N ASN A 10 48.31 -22.38 41.13
CA ASN A 10 47.34 -23.49 40.99
C ASN A 10 45.91 -23.04 40.62
N GLY A 11 45.75 -21.86 40.02
CA GLY A 11 44.46 -21.37 39.54
C GLY A 11 43.96 -22.07 38.26
N PRO A 12 42.70 -21.82 37.86
CA PRO A 12 42.15 -22.33 36.60
C PRO A 12 42.88 -21.73 35.39
N TYR A 13 42.75 -22.37 34.22
CA TYR A 13 43.32 -21.87 32.97
C TYR A 13 42.24 -21.65 31.90
N ALA A 14 42.45 -20.67 31.01
CA ALA A 14 41.72 -20.57 29.75
C ALA A 14 42.53 -21.28 28.65
N GLY A 15 41.90 -21.94 27.69
CA GLY A 15 42.66 -22.63 26.65
C GLY A 15 41.95 -22.83 25.33
N ILE A 16 42.75 -22.87 24.26
CA ILE A 16 42.33 -23.13 22.88
C ILE A 16 42.67 -24.58 22.56
N LYS A 17 41.67 -25.38 22.21
CA LYS A 17 41.79 -26.84 22.00
C LYS A 17 41.33 -27.23 20.59
N ALA A 18 42.16 -28.03 19.90
CA ALA A 18 41.79 -28.65 18.63
C ALA A 18 40.77 -29.79 18.83
N PRO A 19 39.95 -30.12 17.81
CA PRO A 19 39.04 -31.26 17.85
C PRO A 19 39.75 -32.59 18.18
N ALA A 20 39.02 -33.55 18.77
CA ALA A 20 39.56 -34.87 19.11
C ALA A 20 39.92 -35.72 17.87
N SER A 21 39.28 -35.45 16.73
CA SER A 21 39.55 -36.07 15.44
C SER A 21 39.69 -34.99 14.37
N LEU A 22 40.80 -35.00 13.65
CA LEU A 22 41.10 -34.10 12.54
C LEU A 22 41.17 -34.90 11.24
N ALA A 23 40.42 -34.48 10.22
CA ALA A 23 40.50 -35.07 8.88
C ALA A 23 41.81 -34.68 8.14
N GLY A 24 42.47 -33.61 8.58
CA GLY A 24 43.75 -33.12 8.07
C GLY A 24 44.27 -31.97 8.92
N SER A 25 45.55 -31.64 8.76
CA SER A 25 46.16 -30.47 9.41
C SER A 25 45.63 -29.18 8.79
N TYR A 26 45.30 -28.21 9.64
CA TYR A 26 44.98 -26.85 9.22
C TYR A 26 45.58 -25.84 10.21
N THR A 27 45.78 -24.61 9.75
CA THR A 27 46.22 -23.48 10.56
C THR A 27 45.13 -22.43 10.59
N LEU A 28 44.80 -21.91 11.76
CA LEU A 28 43.96 -20.71 11.90
C LEU A 28 44.87 -19.54 12.28
N THR A 29 44.96 -18.54 11.40
CA THR A 29 45.76 -17.33 11.59
C THR A 29 44.87 -16.26 12.22
N LEU A 30 45.23 -15.80 13.42
CA LEU A 30 44.52 -14.73 14.12
C LEU A 30 44.73 -13.36 13.44
N PRO A 31 43.77 -12.42 13.57
CA PRO A 31 43.96 -11.03 13.16
C PRO A 31 45.08 -10.34 13.96
N GLU A 32 45.59 -9.23 13.43
CA GLU A 32 46.66 -8.45 14.07
C GLU A 32 46.22 -7.71 15.35
N ASN A 33 44.91 -7.59 15.61
CA ASN A 33 44.33 -6.90 16.75
C ASN A 33 43.25 -7.73 17.45
N ASP A 34 42.78 -7.24 18.60
CA ASP A 34 41.79 -7.87 19.48
C ASP A 34 40.33 -7.59 19.11
N GLY A 35 40.09 -6.84 18.03
CA GLY A 35 38.76 -6.52 17.52
C GLY A 35 38.09 -5.38 18.27
N ASN A 36 37.02 -4.85 17.68
CA ASN A 36 36.13 -3.89 18.33
C ASN A 36 35.06 -4.60 19.16
N ALA A 37 34.35 -3.82 19.99
CA ALA A 37 33.20 -4.33 20.73
C ALA A 37 32.14 -4.92 19.78
N ASN A 38 31.63 -6.11 20.13
CA ASN A 38 30.62 -6.87 19.38
C ASN A 38 31.06 -7.41 18.01
N GLU A 39 32.37 -7.51 17.76
CA GLU A 39 32.90 -8.27 16.63
C GLU A 39 33.13 -9.74 17.00
N VAL A 40 33.06 -10.61 15.98
CA VAL A 40 33.35 -12.04 16.10
C VAL A 40 34.44 -12.45 15.12
N LEU A 41 35.21 -13.47 15.46
CA LEU A 41 36.17 -14.08 14.54
C LEU A 41 35.44 -14.94 13.50
N GLN A 42 35.59 -14.58 12.23
CA GLN A 42 35.09 -15.34 11.08
C GLN A 42 36.27 -15.96 10.33
N THR A 43 36.14 -17.23 9.94
CA THR A 43 37.07 -17.88 9.02
C THR A 43 36.68 -17.65 7.57
N ASP A 44 37.68 -17.45 6.70
CA ASP A 44 37.53 -17.43 5.25
C ASP A 44 37.42 -18.84 4.61
N GLY A 45 37.47 -19.91 5.41
CA GLY A 45 37.48 -21.30 4.95
C GLY A 45 38.84 -21.81 4.47
N SER A 46 39.86 -20.94 4.40
CA SER A 46 41.24 -21.27 4.04
C SER A 46 42.21 -21.15 5.22
N GLY A 47 41.71 -20.69 6.38
CA GLY A 47 42.45 -20.64 7.63
C GLY A 47 42.84 -19.24 8.08
N VAL A 48 42.44 -18.18 7.36
CA VAL A 48 42.59 -16.80 7.86
C VAL A 48 41.34 -16.44 8.66
N LEU A 49 41.55 -15.86 9.84
CA LEU A 49 40.48 -15.30 10.65
C LEU A 49 40.45 -13.77 10.49
N SER A 50 39.26 -13.20 10.45
CA SER A 50 39.04 -11.74 10.46
C SER A 50 37.95 -11.36 11.46
N TRP A 51 38.01 -10.14 11.97
CA TRP A 51 36.93 -9.57 12.76
C TRP A 51 35.80 -9.11 11.84
N VAL A 52 34.58 -9.51 12.16
CA VAL A 52 33.37 -9.03 11.48
C VAL A 52 32.35 -8.58 12.51
N SER A 53 31.64 -7.48 12.19
CA SER A 53 30.52 -6.99 13.00
C SER A 53 29.45 -8.07 13.12
N GLN A 54 29.07 -8.42 14.34
CA GLN A 54 27.96 -9.33 14.58
C GLN A 54 26.64 -8.56 14.56
N TYR A 55 25.88 -8.71 13.48
CA TYR A 55 24.51 -8.19 13.43
C TYR A 55 23.54 -9.21 14.01
N ASN A 56 22.65 -8.76 14.88
CA ASN A 56 21.50 -9.53 15.33
C ASN A 56 20.47 -9.59 14.19
N SER A 57 20.55 -10.59 13.32
CA SER A 57 19.48 -10.83 12.35
C SER A 57 18.19 -11.19 13.10
N THR A 58 17.24 -10.26 13.17
CA THR A 58 15.86 -10.55 13.58
C THR A 58 15.25 -11.47 12.53
N ASN A 59 15.16 -12.76 12.85
CA ASN A 59 14.60 -13.78 11.98
C ASN A 59 13.10 -13.51 11.77
N LEU A 60 12.72 -13.13 10.55
CA LEU A 60 11.31 -12.92 10.14
C LEU A 60 10.57 -14.23 9.79
N GLY A 61 11.26 -15.38 9.85
CA GLY A 61 10.85 -16.58 9.11
C GLY A 61 10.42 -17.80 9.93
N THR A 62 10.32 -17.75 11.26
CA THR A 62 10.05 -18.99 12.04
C THR A 62 9.13 -18.83 13.26
N SER A 63 8.47 -17.69 13.45
CA SER A 63 7.42 -17.55 14.48
C SER A 63 6.40 -16.52 14.04
N ASP A 64 5.13 -16.73 14.38
CA ASP A 64 4.11 -15.70 14.25
C ASP A 64 4.65 -14.42 14.90
N LEU A 65 4.86 -13.37 14.10
CA LEU A 65 5.20 -12.06 14.61
C LEU A 65 3.95 -11.47 15.27
N VAL A 66 3.66 -11.90 16.50
CA VAL A 66 2.60 -11.30 17.30
C VAL A 66 3.09 -9.92 17.74
N GLN A 67 2.57 -8.87 17.11
CA GLN A 67 2.82 -7.50 17.50
C GLN A 67 1.93 -7.15 18.69
N THR A 68 2.48 -7.31 19.91
CA THR A 68 1.75 -7.10 21.17
C THR A 68 1.70 -5.65 21.65
N GLU A 69 2.38 -4.73 20.97
CA GLU A 69 2.57 -3.33 21.44
C GLU A 69 2.54 -2.31 20.27
N THR A 70 3.49 -1.37 20.22
CA THR A 70 3.61 -0.21 19.33
C THR A 70 4.04 -0.56 17.90
N ASP A 71 4.06 0.46 17.03
CA ASP A 71 4.43 0.38 15.62
C ASP A 71 5.79 -0.28 15.40
N ARG A 72 5.83 -1.28 14.51
CA ARG A 72 7.08 -1.95 14.10
C ARG A 72 7.40 -1.56 12.68
N SER A 73 8.55 -0.94 12.47
CA SER A 73 9.08 -0.60 11.16
C SER A 73 10.31 -1.46 10.86
N TYR A 74 10.32 -2.12 9.71
CA TYR A 74 11.44 -2.92 9.23
C TYR A 74 12.01 -2.29 7.97
N THR A 75 13.25 -1.79 8.05
CA THR A 75 14.00 -1.33 6.88
C THR A 75 14.36 -2.54 6.01
N MET A 76 13.74 -2.66 4.84
CA MET A 76 13.94 -3.80 3.93
C MET A 76 15.13 -3.61 3.00
N THR A 77 15.60 -2.37 2.81
CA THR A 77 16.82 -2.04 2.05
C THR A 77 17.51 -0.80 2.63
N SER A 78 18.78 -0.57 2.29
CA SER A 78 19.58 0.59 2.73
C SER A 78 19.01 1.96 2.29
N ASN A 79 17.93 2.00 1.50
CA ASN A 79 17.34 3.21 0.93
C ASN A 79 16.11 3.72 1.71
N SER A 80 16.03 3.46 3.02
CA SER A 80 14.92 3.87 3.90
C SER A 80 13.53 3.31 3.55
N GLN A 81 13.47 2.32 2.65
CA GLN A 81 12.22 1.61 2.35
C GLN A 81 11.88 0.71 3.52
N SER A 82 10.79 1.03 4.20
CA SER A 82 10.39 0.33 5.42
C SER A 82 9.00 -0.28 5.30
N LEU A 83 8.89 -1.54 5.70
CA LEU A 83 7.61 -2.20 5.94
C LEU A 83 7.20 -1.91 7.39
N SER A 84 6.13 -1.14 7.56
CA SER A 84 5.67 -0.75 8.89
C SER A 84 4.29 -1.34 9.20
N PHE A 85 4.19 -2.02 10.33
CA PHE A 85 2.95 -2.54 10.89
C PHE A 85 2.56 -1.66 12.07
N PHE A 86 1.42 -0.98 11.98
CA PHE A 86 0.88 -0.14 13.04
C PHE A 86 -0.27 -0.88 13.71
N SER A 87 -0.20 -1.08 15.02
CA SER A 87 -1.28 -1.64 15.81
C SER A 87 -1.73 -0.59 16.82
N THR A 88 -2.67 0.27 16.42
CA THR A 88 -3.58 0.82 17.43
C THR A 88 -4.65 -0.25 17.60
N TYR A 89 -4.93 -0.62 18.85
CA TYR A 89 -5.62 -1.83 19.33
C TYR A 89 -6.93 -2.29 18.64
N THR A 90 -7.39 -1.65 17.55
CA THR A 90 -8.59 -2.02 16.80
C THR A 90 -8.39 -2.20 15.29
N ASN A 91 -7.28 -1.76 14.66
CA ASN A 91 -7.07 -1.93 13.22
C ASN A 91 -5.58 -2.04 12.87
N PRO A 92 -5.07 -3.21 12.42
CA PRO A 92 -3.73 -3.27 11.87
C PRO A 92 -3.68 -2.50 10.54
N VAL A 93 -2.81 -1.50 10.44
CA VAL A 93 -2.56 -0.77 9.19
C VAL A 93 -1.17 -1.13 8.68
N LEU A 94 -1.12 -1.68 7.47
CA LEU A 94 0.12 -1.83 6.70
C LEU A 94 0.43 -0.49 6.04
N LYS A 95 1.53 0.17 6.44
CA LYS A 95 2.06 1.32 5.72
C LYS A 95 3.37 0.94 5.04
N VAL A 96 3.44 1.19 3.74
CA VAL A 96 4.67 1.10 2.95
C VAL A 96 5.17 2.53 2.77
N ASN A 97 6.21 2.89 3.53
CA ASN A 97 6.86 4.19 3.37
C ASN A 97 7.93 4.05 2.28
N ALA A 98 7.54 4.29 1.03
CA ALA A 98 8.46 4.41 -0.11
C ALA A 98 8.55 5.89 -0.55
N ASN A 99 9.63 6.27 -1.22
CA ASN A 99 9.78 7.59 -1.84
C ASN A 99 10.09 7.39 -3.34
N PRO A 100 9.09 7.49 -4.25
CA PRO A 100 7.67 7.84 -4.01
C PRO A 100 6.88 6.71 -3.31
N PRO A 101 5.77 7.01 -2.60
CA PRO A 101 5.00 6.02 -1.85
C PRO A 101 4.12 5.18 -2.79
N THR A 102 4.73 4.25 -3.51
CA THR A 102 4.01 3.29 -4.35
C THR A 102 3.75 2.01 -3.56
N VAL A 103 2.48 1.60 -3.47
CA VAL A 103 2.10 0.27 -3.00
C VAL A 103 1.95 -0.61 -4.23
N ASP A 104 3.00 -1.34 -4.59
CA ASP A 104 2.97 -2.29 -5.70
C ASP A 104 2.30 -3.60 -5.23
N VAL A 105 1.04 -3.81 -5.64
CA VAL A 105 0.27 -5.00 -5.28
C VAL A 105 0.07 -5.85 -6.53
N PHE A 106 0.75 -6.99 -6.59
CA PHE A 106 0.44 -8.03 -7.58
C PHE A 106 -0.89 -8.71 -7.20
N GLY A 107 -2.02 -8.23 -7.73
CA GLY A 107 -3.33 -8.86 -7.53
C GLY A 107 -4.49 -7.90 -7.22
N LYS A 108 -5.18 -8.09 -6.09
CA LYS A 108 -6.40 -7.36 -5.71
C LYS A 108 -6.15 -6.43 -4.54
N ILE A 109 -6.61 -5.18 -4.65
CA ILE A 109 -6.75 -4.27 -3.50
C ILE A 109 -8.20 -4.40 -3.00
N ARG A 110 -8.36 -4.75 -1.72
CA ARG A 110 -9.68 -4.82 -1.05
C ARG A 110 -9.82 -3.64 -0.10
N LEU A 111 -10.76 -2.75 -0.40
CA LEU A 111 -11.15 -1.64 0.47
C LEU A 111 -12.52 -1.96 1.08
N GLY A 112 -12.62 -1.90 2.40
CA GLY A 112 -13.85 -2.21 3.13
C GLY A 112 -13.92 -1.44 4.45
N ARG A 113 -15.15 -1.17 4.90
CA ARG A 113 -15.40 -0.64 6.25
C ARG A 113 -15.73 -1.81 7.17
N GLN A 114 -14.97 -2.00 8.24
CA GLN A 114 -15.35 -2.96 9.27
C GLN A 114 -16.54 -2.43 10.07
N ALA A 115 -17.66 -3.14 9.99
CA ALA A 115 -18.67 -3.18 11.04
C ALA A 115 -18.83 -4.66 11.42
N PHE A 116 -19.02 -4.96 12.71
CA PHE A 116 -19.24 -6.32 13.21
C PHE A 116 -20.40 -6.99 12.43
N GLY A 117 -20.10 -7.86 11.45
CA GLY A 117 -21.08 -8.45 10.52
C GLY A 117 -20.48 -8.84 9.15
N PRO A 118 -21.32 -9.29 8.17
CA PRO A 118 -20.88 -9.62 6.81
C PRO A 118 -20.19 -8.43 6.14
N ILE A 119 -18.96 -8.64 5.64
CA ILE A 119 -18.16 -7.58 5.04
C ILE A 119 -18.38 -7.55 3.52
N GLY A 120 -18.89 -6.44 3.03
CA GLY A 120 -18.82 -6.11 1.61
C GLY A 120 -17.46 -5.51 1.27
N TYR A 121 -16.87 -5.95 0.16
CA TYR A 121 -15.60 -5.42 -0.33
C TYR A 121 -15.81 -4.73 -1.67
N LEU A 122 -15.27 -3.52 -1.83
CA LEU A 122 -14.92 -3.03 -3.16
C LEU A 122 -13.63 -3.73 -3.58
N THR A 123 -13.71 -4.52 -4.65
CA THR A 123 -12.54 -5.21 -5.21
C THR A 123 -12.04 -4.43 -6.42
N LEU A 124 -10.82 -3.89 -6.33
CA LEU A 124 -10.09 -3.40 -7.49
C LEU A 124 -9.20 -4.54 -7.97
N SER A 125 -9.52 -5.09 -9.15
CA SER A 125 -8.77 -6.20 -9.77
C SER A 125 -8.22 -5.73 -11.10
N VAL A 126 -6.94 -5.96 -11.34
CA VAL A 126 -6.38 -5.92 -12.68
C VAL A 126 -6.77 -7.21 -13.43
N ASP A 127 -7.00 -7.12 -14.74
CA ASP A 127 -7.33 -8.29 -15.56
C ASP A 127 -6.09 -9.21 -15.67
N PRO A 128 -6.21 -10.52 -15.41
CA PRO A 128 -5.09 -11.46 -15.50
C PRO A 128 -4.53 -11.62 -16.92
N THR A 129 -5.21 -11.13 -17.96
CA THR A 129 -4.81 -11.20 -19.37
C THR A 129 -4.03 -9.99 -19.87
N ILE A 130 -3.67 -9.03 -19.01
CA ILE A 130 -2.68 -7.99 -19.33
C ILE A 130 -1.31 -8.67 -19.46
N ALA A 131 -1.09 -9.33 -20.60
CA ALA A 131 0.12 -10.01 -20.98
C ALA A 131 1.06 -8.98 -21.63
N GLY A 132 1.87 -8.32 -20.82
CA GLY A 132 2.85 -7.34 -21.29
C GLY A 132 3.19 -6.36 -20.18
N LEU A 133 4.45 -5.96 -20.09
CA LEU A 133 5.01 -5.04 -19.08
C LEU A 133 4.49 -3.59 -19.22
N THR A 134 3.23 -3.39 -19.61
CA THR A 134 2.62 -2.07 -19.77
C THR A 134 1.76 -1.77 -18.56
N SER A 135 2.19 -0.82 -17.74
CA SER A 135 1.40 -0.28 -16.64
C SER A 135 0.08 0.27 -17.19
N TYR A 136 -1.03 -0.04 -16.52
CA TYR A 136 -2.33 0.57 -16.78
C TYR A 136 -2.62 1.59 -15.68
N GLU A 137 -2.73 2.86 -16.05
CA GLU A 137 -3.03 3.96 -15.12
C GLU A 137 -4.48 4.40 -15.32
N ILE A 138 -5.25 4.43 -14.22
CA ILE A 138 -6.55 5.09 -14.17
C ILE A 138 -6.38 6.39 -13.38
N GLN A 139 -6.50 7.52 -14.07
CA GLN A 139 -6.45 8.85 -13.46
C GLN A 139 -7.86 9.28 -13.02
N PHE A 140 -8.02 9.64 -11.75
CA PHE A 140 -9.25 10.25 -11.22
C PHE A 140 -9.29 11.76 -11.50
N PRO A 141 -10.49 12.38 -11.56
CA PRO A 141 -10.63 13.82 -11.67
C PRO A 141 -10.02 14.54 -10.47
N GLY A 142 -9.40 15.70 -10.69
CA GLY A 142 -8.80 16.53 -9.64
C GLY A 142 -9.79 17.37 -8.83
N ASN A 143 -11.09 17.29 -9.15
CA ASN A 143 -12.17 18.05 -8.54
C ASN A 143 -13.24 17.12 -7.94
N VAL A 144 -14.03 17.64 -7.00
CA VAL A 144 -15.23 16.97 -6.49
C VAL A 144 -16.38 17.05 -7.52
N PRO A 145 -17.35 16.10 -7.53
CA PRO A 145 -18.49 16.17 -8.42
C PRO A 145 -19.36 17.39 -8.11
N ALA A 146 -19.92 18.01 -9.14
CA ALA A 146 -21.08 18.88 -8.99
C ALA A 146 -22.35 18.04 -8.82
N ASP A 147 -23.47 18.72 -8.52
CA ASP A 147 -24.77 18.06 -8.37
C ASP A 147 -25.10 17.19 -9.59
N ASN A 148 -25.61 15.99 -9.31
CA ASN A 148 -26.07 15.00 -10.30
C ASN A 148 -25.02 14.45 -11.29
N GLN A 149 -23.72 14.62 -11.00
CA GLN A 149 -22.68 13.98 -11.82
C GLN A 149 -22.32 12.57 -11.31
N TYR A 150 -21.95 11.68 -12.23
CA TYR A 150 -21.38 10.36 -11.90
C TYR A 150 -19.98 10.19 -12.50
N LEU A 151 -19.18 9.32 -11.89
CA LEU A 151 -17.83 9.04 -12.37
C LEU A 151 -17.90 8.05 -13.53
N ALA A 152 -17.34 8.40 -14.68
CA ALA A 152 -17.25 7.52 -15.84
C ALA A 152 -15.99 7.81 -16.65
N ASN A 153 -15.72 7.00 -17.68
CA ASN A 153 -14.63 7.26 -18.62
C ASN A 153 -14.82 8.65 -19.24
N ASP A 154 -13.75 9.43 -19.22
CA ASP A 154 -13.74 10.74 -19.86
C ASP A 154 -13.90 10.59 -21.38
N PRO A 155 -14.91 11.22 -21.99
CA PRO A 155 -15.16 11.09 -23.42
C PRO A 155 -13.93 11.51 -24.25
N GLY A 156 -13.33 10.54 -24.94
CA GLY A 156 -12.22 10.80 -25.86
C GLY A 156 -10.82 10.60 -25.27
N THR A 157 -10.70 10.21 -23.99
CA THR A 157 -9.42 9.84 -23.38
C THR A 157 -9.48 8.43 -22.80
N THR A 158 -8.37 7.70 -22.90
CA THR A 158 -8.25 6.33 -22.34
C THR A 158 -7.56 6.40 -21.00
N GLY A 159 -8.09 5.70 -19.99
CA GLY A 159 -7.48 5.66 -18.66
C GLY A 159 -7.73 6.90 -17.80
N VAL A 160 -8.57 7.84 -18.23
CA VAL A 160 -8.99 8.99 -17.42
C VAL A 160 -10.47 8.86 -17.11
N LEU A 161 -10.82 9.07 -15.85
CA LEU A 161 -12.20 9.21 -15.40
C LEU A 161 -12.56 10.70 -15.28
N ALA A 162 -13.79 11.06 -15.64
CA ALA A 162 -14.36 12.40 -15.49
C ALA A 162 -15.71 12.33 -14.75
N TRP A 163 -16.10 13.45 -14.14
CA TRP A 163 -17.46 13.64 -13.65
C TRP A 163 -18.36 13.99 -14.84
N ILE A 164 -19.27 13.07 -15.17
CA ILE A 164 -20.20 13.19 -16.30
C ILE A 164 -21.57 13.59 -15.78
N ASP A 165 -22.12 14.66 -16.35
CA ASP A 165 -23.54 15.02 -16.21
C ASP A 165 -24.35 14.09 -17.13
N PRO A 166 -25.26 13.25 -16.61
CA PRO A 166 -26.16 12.48 -17.44
C PRO A 166 -27.03 13.47 -18.22
N ALA A 167 -26.81 13.59 -19.53
CA ALA A 167 -27.53 14.51 -20.41
C ALA A 167 -29.08 14.47 -20.27
N SER A 168 -29.64 13.41 -19.67
CA SER A 168 -31.04 13.35 -19.24
C SER A 168 -31.25 14.00 -17.86
N LYS A 169 -31.55 15.29 -17.90
CA LYS A 169 -31.86 16.14 -16.73
C LYS A 169 -33.33 16.05 -16.37
N VAL A 170 -33.72 15.00 -15.66
CA VAL A 170 -35.00 14.97 -14.94
C VAL A 170 -34.76 15.77 -13.64
N ASN A 171 -34.78 17.10 -13.74
CA ASN A 171 -34.49 18.00 -12.63
C ASN A 171 -35.77 18.34 -11.85
N PHE A 172 -35.75 18.16 -10.52
CA PHE A 172 -36.72 18.77 -9.62
C PHE A 172 -36.40 20.27 -9.48
N GLY A 173 -37.30 21.17 -9.89
CA GLY A 173 -37.02 22.60 -9.84
C GLY A 173 -38.22 23.50 -10.09
N THR A 174 -38.05 24.79 -9.83
CA THR A 174 -39.11 25.79 -10.00
C THR A 174 -39.51 25.93 -11.47
N PRO A 175 -40.82 25.91 -11.78
CA PRO A 175 -41.32 26.02 -13.14
C PRO A 175 -40.78 27.26 -13.85
N PRO A 176 -40.57 27.19 -15.18
CA PRO A 176 -40.33 28.38 -15.96
C PRO A 176 -41.55 29.32 -15.85
N ALA A 177 -41.36 30.49 -15.24
CA ALA A 177 -42.32 31.59 -15.24
C ALA A 177 -42.56 32.05 -16.70
N PRO A 178 -43.72 32.66 -17.04
CA PRO A 178 -44.05 32.91 -18.43
C PRO A 178 -43.27 34.12 -19.00
N SER A 179 -42.06 33.89 -19.53
CA SER A 179 -41.30 34.68 -20.52
C SER A 179 -39.84 34.16 -20.51
N PRO A 180 -39.17 33.97 -21.67
CA PRO A 180 -38.38 32.78 -21.99
C PRO A 180 -37.40 32.41 -20.87
N SER A 181 -37.77 31.38 -20.11
CA SER A 181 -36.92 30.85 -19.05
C SER A 181 -35.75 30.07 -19.67
N PRO A 182 -34.53 30.24 -19.15
CA PRO A 182 -33.36 29.52 -19.63
C PRO A 182 -33.60 28.00 -19.68
N GLY A 183 -33.28 27.37 -20.81
CA GLY A 183 -33.36 25.92 -20.99
C GLY A 183 -32.64 25.43 -22.23
N ALA A 184 -31.97 24.28 -22.15
CA ALA A 184 -31.38 23.57 -23.27
C ALA A 184 -32.36 22.53 -23.84
N GLU A 185 -32.28 22.25 -25.15
CA GLU A 185 -33.09 21.19 -25.75
C GLU A 185 -32.88 19.86 -25.02
N GLY A 186 -33.99 19.20 -24.63
CA GLY A 186 -33.97 17.96 -23.86
C GLY A 186 -34.15 18.12 -22.34
N ASP A 187 -34.08 19.34 -21.80
CA ASP A 187 -34.36 19.58 -20.38
C ASP A 187 -35.81 19.21 -20.03
N VAL A 188 -36.00 18.50 -18.91
CA VAL A 188 -37.33 18.14 -18.36
C VAL A 188 -37.47 18.70 -16.95
N VAL A 189 -38.55 19.44 -16.72
CA VAL A 189 -38.91 20.01 -15.41
C VAL A 189 -40.35 19.60 -15.10
N TRP A 190 -40.70 19.35 -13.85
CA TRP A 190 -42.10 19.14 -13.47
C TRP A 190 -42.50 19.99 -12.28
N THR A 191 -43.79 20.30 -12.22
CA THR A 191 -44.46 20.94 -11.10
C THR A 191 -45.52 20.00 -10.51
N GLU A 192 -46.28 20.50 -9.55
CA GLU A 192 -47.48 19.82 -9.06
C GLU A 192 -48.53 19.61 -10.17
N ASP A 193 -48.58 20.48 -11.18
CA ASP A 193 -49.64 20.51 -12.19
C ASP A 193 -49.19 20.04 -13.59
N TYR A 194 -47.90 20.14 -13.94
CA TYR A 194 -47.41 19.94 -15.31
C TYR A 194 -46.04 19.27 -15.37
N ILE A 195 -45.81 18.52 -16.45
CA ILE A 195 -44.46 18.18 -16.92
C ILE A 195 -44.12 19.10 -18.09
N TYR A 196 -42.93 19.69 -18.07
CA TYR A 196 -42.37 20.59 -19.07
C TYR A 196 -41.19 19.90 -19.78
N VAL A 197 -41.12 20.04 -21.11
CA VAL A 197 -40.02 19.55 -21.94
C VAL A 197 -39.51 20.68 -22.82
N CYS A 198 -38.22 20.99 -22.74
CA CYS A 198 -37.58 21.99 -23.58
C CYS A 198 -37.31 21.40 -24.98
N THR A 199 -37.97 21.92 -26.02
CA THR A 199 -37.89 21.38 -27.39
C THR A 199 -36.95 22.16 -28.32
N ALA A 200 -36.40 23.27 -27.84
CA ALA A 200 -35.35 24.07 -28.46
C ALA A 200 -34.85 25.05 -27.40
N THR A 201 -33.69 25.70 -27.59
CA THR A 201 -33.15 26.67 -26.62
C THR A 201 -34.22 27.67 -26.16
N ASN A 202 -34.46 27.70 -24.84
CA ASN A 202 -35.45 28.53 -24.15
C ASN A 202 -36.91 28.34 -24.63
N THR A 203 -37.22 27.23 -25.29
CA THR A 203 -38.55 26.91 -25.85
C THR A 203 -39.12 25.68 -25.17
N TRP A 204 -40.19 25.87 -24.40
CA TRP A 204 -40.77 24.82 -23.56
C TRP A 204 -42.15 24.38 -24.04
N LYS A 205 -42.39 23.07 -24.08
CA LYS A 205 -43.72 22.45 -24.16
C LYS A 205 -44.10 21.90 -22.80
N ARG A 206 -45.41 21.72 -22.56
CA ARG A 206 -45.91 21.15 -21.30
C ARG A 206 -47.11 20.23 -21.50
N VAL A 207 -47.28 19.28 -20.59
CA VAL A 207 -48.46 18.41 -20.46
C VAL A 207 -48.99 18.51 -19.03
N ALA A 208 -50.32 18.62 -18.89
CA ALA A 208 -50.95 18.66 -17.57
C ALA A 208 -50.93 17.26 -16.94
N LEU A 209 -50.52 17.16 -15.69
CA LEU A 209 -50.55 15.91 -14.92
C LEU A 209 -51.99 15.44 -14.67
N ALA A 210 -52.94 16.37 -14.55
CA ALA A 210 -54.37 16.06 -14.38
C ALA A 210 -55.02 15.39 -15.62
N ALA A 211 -54.32 15.34 -16.76
CA ALA A 211 -54.83 14.74 -17.99
C ALA A 211 -54.44 13.26 -18.18
N TRP A 212 -53.74 12.68 -17.21
CA TRP A 212 -53.22 11.31 -17.23
C TRP A 212 -53.96 10.41 -16.24
#